data_AF-A0A971GSM5-F1
#
_entry.id   AF-A0A971GSM5-F1
#
_cell.length_a   1.000
_cell.length_b   1.000
_cell.length_c   1.000
_cell.angle_alpha   90.00
_cell.angle_beta   90.00
_cell.angle_gamma   90.00
#
_symmetry.space_group_name_H-M   'P 1'
#
loop_
_entity.id
_entity.type
_entity.pdbx_description
1 polymer ?
#
loop_
_entity_poly.entity_id
_entity_poly.type
_entity_poly.pdbx_seq_one_letter_code
_entity_poly.pdbx_strand_id
1 'polypeptide(L)' 'MKQLIVLVAAVCLGLQLFTMIAGSGHGSVASTLRQVWLQEIEVRRLEDSPEVVP' A
#
# COMPACT_ATOMS: atom_id res chain seq x y z
N MET A 1 27.70 -24.71 4.34
CA MET A 1 27.82 -23.29 3.89
C MET A 1 26.73 -22.89 2.89
N LYS A 2 26.53 -23.64 1.79
CA LYS A 2 25.46 -23.37 0.81
C LYS A 2 24.04 -23.23 1.39
N GLN A 3 23.64 -24.07 2.36
CA GLN A 3 22.30 -23.99 2.97
C GLN A 3 22.07 -22.70 3.78
N LEU A 4 23.09 -22.18 4.47
CA LEU A 4 22.96 -20.91 5.20
C LEU A 4 22.78 -19.73 4.25
N ILE A 5 23.48 -19.72 3.12
CA ILE A 5 23.33 -18.66 2.10
C ILE A 5 21.90 -18.68 1.53
N VAL A 6 21.37 -19.86 1.20
CA VAL A 6 20.00 -20.00 0.68
C VAL A 6 18.97 -19.57 1.73
N LEU A 7 19.15 -19.94 2.99
CA LEU A 7 18.29 -19.52 4.09
C LEU A 7 18.26 -17.99 4.25
N VAL A 8 19.43 -17.36 4.29
CA VAL A 8 19.54 -15.91 4.44
C VAL A 8 18.92 -15.18 3.23
N ALA A 9 19.19 -15.66 2.02
CA ALA A 9 18.59 -15.10 0.81
C ALA A 9 17.05 -15.18 0.83
N ALA A 10 16.48 -16.31 1.27
CA ALA A 10 15.03 -16.48 1.38
C ALA A 10 14.41 -15.52 2.42
N VAL A 11 15.06 -15.36 3.58
CA VAL A 11 14.60 -14.43 4.62
C VAL A 11 14.68 -12.97 4.14
N CYS A 12 15.80 -12.56 3.54
CA CYS A 12 15.96 -11.21 3.00
C CYS A 12 14.93 -10.91 1.90
N LEU A 13 14.69 -11.87 0.99
CA LEU A 13 13.70 -11.71 -0.07
C LEU A 13 12.28 -11.57 0.50
N GLY A 14 11.92 -12.35 1.53
CA GLY A 14 10.63 -12.21 2.21
C GLY A 14 10.43 -10.83 2.86
N LEU A 15 11.47 -10.31 3.53
CA LEU A 15 11.43 -8.97 4.12
C LEU A 15 11.30 -7.86 3.05
N GLN A 16 11.99 -8.02 1.92
CA GLN A 16 11.90 -7.07 0.81
C GLN A 16 10.48 -7.05 0.19
N LEU A 17 9.86 -8.22 0.02
CA LEU A 17 8.49 -8.31 -0.47
C LEU A 17 7.48 -7.73 0.53
N PHE A 18 7.65 -8.03 1.82
CA PHE A 18 6.81 -7.47 2.87
C PHE A 18 6.86 -5.95 2.90
N THR A 19 8.06 -5.37 2.84
CA THR A 19 8.24 -3.91 2.81
C THR A 19 7.68 -3.27 1.54
N MET A 20 7.70 -3.95 0.39
CA MET A 20 7.06 -3.47 -0.84
C MET A 20 5.53 -3.43 -0.73
N ILE A 21 4.92 -4.44 -0.10
CA ILE A 21 3.45 -4.53 0.00
C ILE A 21 2.91 -3.67 1.13
N ALA A 22 3.46 -3.84 2.33
CA ALA A 22 2.93 -3.29 3.58
C ALA A 22 3.87 -2.26 4.24
N GLY A 23 4.96 -1.88 3.57
CA GLY A 23 5.86 -0.86 4.10
C GLY A 23 5.19 0.50 4.26
N SER A 24 5.70 1.29 5.19
CA SER A 24 5.25 2.65 5.49
C SER A 24 5.61 3.69 4.43
N GLY A 25 6.33 3.30 3.38
CA GLY A 25 6.70 4.19 2.28
C GLY A 25 5.53 4.55 1.38
N HIS A 26 5.51 5.78 0.85
CA HIS A 26 4.47 6.36 -0.04
C HIS A 26 4.24 5.62 -1.37
N GLY A 27 5.00 4.57 -1.67
CA GLY A 27 4.85 3.73 -2.86
C GLY A 27 4.48 2.28 -2.56
N SER A 28 4.11 1.95 -1.32
CA SER A 28 3.68 0.59 -1.00
C SER A 28 2.28 0.32 -1.54
N VAL A 29 2.01 -0.93 -1.91
CA VAL A 29 0.70 -1.35 -2.45
C VAL A 29 -0.44 -0.99 -1.50
N ALA A 30 -0.22 -1.16 -0.18
CA ALA A 30 -1.21 -0.78 0.83
C ALA A 30 -1.52 0.72 0.86
N SER A 31 -0.50 1.58 0.69
CA SER A 31 -0.69 3.03 0.66
C SER A 31 -1.50 3.48 -0.57
N THR A 32 -1.21 2.89 -1.73
CA THR A 32 -1.96 3.13 -2.98
C THR A 32 -3.42 2.69 -2.84
N LEU A 33 -3.66 1.49 -2.28
CA LEU A 33 -5.01 0.99 -2.09
C LEU A 33 -5.83 1.91 -1.16
N ARG A 34 -5.19 2.40 -0.09
CA ARG A 34 -5.81 3.35 0.84
C ARG A 34 -6.17 4.67 0.17
N GLN A 35 -5.31 5.19 -0.72
CA GLN A 35 -5.60 6.42 -1.47
C GLN A 35 -6.79 6.25 -2.39
N VAL A 36 -6.85 5.14 -3.15
CA VAL A 36 -7.99 4.83 -4.03
C VAL A 36 -9.29 4.74 -3.23
N TRP A 37 -9.27 4.07 -2.08
CA TRP A 37 -10.43 3.97 -1.19
C TRP A 37 -10.91 5.34 -0.69
N LEU A 38 -10.00 6.20 -0.24
CA LEU A 38 -10.35 7.55 0.20
C LEU A 38 -10.91 8.40 -0.94
N GLN A 39 -10.35 8.26 -2.14
CA GLN A 39 -10.85 8.92 -3.33
C GLN A 39 -12.27 8.47 -3.67
N GLU A 40 -12.57 7.17 -3.56
CA GLU A 40 -13.93 6.66 -3.77
C GLU A 40 -14.92 7.26 -2.76
N ILE A 41 -14.54 7.34 -1.48
CA ILE A 41 -15.38 7.96 -0.44
C ILE A 41 -15.66 9.43 -0.77
N GLU A 42 -14.64 10.19 -1.17
CA GLU A 42 -14.80 11.61 -1.50
C GLU A 42 -15.71 11.81 -2.71
N VAL A 43 -15.57 10.98 -3.75
CA VAL A 43 -16.47 11.01 -4.93
C VAL A 43 -17.91 10.73 -4.51
N ARG A 44 -18.14 9.70 -3.69
CA ARG A 44 -19.49 9.39 -3.16
C ARG A 44 -20.07 10.54 -2.34
N ARG A 45 -19.23 11.19 -1.52
CA ARG A 45 -19.63 12.34 -0.70
C ARG A 45 -20.05 13.54 -1.58
N LEU A 46 -19.31 13.80 -2.65
CA LEU A 46 -19.63 14.86 -3.61
C LEU A 46 -20.92 14.55 -4.41
N GLU A 47 -21.15 13.28 -4.75
CA GLU A 47 -22.38 12.83 -5.40
C GLU A 47 -23.62 13.02 -4.50
N ASP A 48 -23.49 12.73 -3.20
CA ASP A 48 -24.59 12.80 -2.21
C ASP A 48 -24.86 14.24 -1.71
N SER A 49 -24.01 15.21 -2.03
CA SER A 49 -24.19 16.63 -1.66
C SER A 49 -23.67 17.56 -2.77
N PRO A 50 -24.49 17.85 -3.80
CA PRO A 50 -24.05 18.62 -4.96
C PRO A 50 -23.79 20.12 -4.71
N GLU A 51 -23.93 20.64 -3.48
CA GLU A 51 -23.67 22.06 -3.20
C GLU A 51 -23.40 22.34 -1.71
N VAL A 52 -22.20 22.85 -1.40
CA VAL A 52 -22.03 24.19 -0.80
C VAL A 52 -20.74 24.77 -1.39
N VAL A 53 -20.83 25.26 -2.62
CA VAL A 53 -19.86 26.19 -3.20
C VAL A 53 -20.45 27.59 -2.99
N PRO A 54 -19.83 28.49 -2.22
CA PRO A 54 -20.03 29.92 -2.44
C PRO A 54 -19.33 30.37 -3.73
#